data_AF-A0A7S0QEM4-F1
#
_entry.id   AF-A0A7S0QEM4-F1
#
_cell.length_a   1.000
_cell.length_b   1.000
_cell.length_c   1.000
_cell.angle_alpha   90.00
_cell.angle_beta   90.00
_cell.angle_gamma   90.00
#
_symmetry.space_group_name_H-M   'P 1'
#
loop_
_entity.id
_entity.type
_entity.pdbx_description
1 polymer ?
#
loop_
_entity_poly.entity_id
_entity_poly.type
_entity_poly.pdbx_seq_one_letter_code
_entity_poly.pdbx_strand_id
1 'polypeptide(L)'
;EGRVIESAHKNSIACLALNRDGSLLATASAEGTLVRVWATTQSDPPRVLRELRRGATSAEIHSMTFSWVSDLLCCASDSGTVHVFSLAPQRDGEGSSWQG
;
A
#
# COMPACT_ATOMS: atom_id res chain seq x y z
N GLU A 1 -24.80 -3.49 -0.79
CA GLU A 1 -24.57 -2.08 -0.39
C GLU A 1 -23.10 -1.76 -0.59
N GLY A 2 -22.75 -0.54 -1.01
CA GLY A 2 -21.37 -0.12 -1.22
C GLY A 2 -20.71 0.35 0.08
N ARG A 3 -19.40 0.10 0.23
CA ARG A 3 -18.63 0.47 1.43
C ARG A 3 -17.75 1.68 1.17
N VAL A 4 -17.65 2.61 2.13
CA VAL A 4 -16.87 3.86 2.03
C VAL A 4 -15.67 3.83 2.97
N ILE A 5 -14.50 4.25 2.49
CA ILE A 5 -13.31 4.51 3.32
C ILE A 5 -13.15 6.03 3.46
N GLU A 6 -13.52 6.56 4.61
CA GLU A 6 -13.38 7.98 4.88
C GLU A 6 -11.92 8.33 5.22
N SER A 7 -11.48 9.49 4.74
CA SER A 7 -10.14 10.04 5.05
C SER A 7 -8.98 9.07 4.81
N ALA A 8 -9.06 8.24 3.76
CA ALA A 8 -8.01 7.27 3.42
C ALA A 8 -6.62 7.92 3.32
N HIS A 9 -6.57 9.17 2.83
CA HIS A 9 -5.40 10.03 2.79
C HIS A 9 -5.79 11.49 3.03
N LYS A 10 -4.83 12.34 3.43
CA LYS A 10 -5.05 13.79 3.57
C LYS A 10 -5.20 14.48 2.21
N ASN A 11 -4.46 13.99 1.22
CA ASN A 11 -4.47 14.47 -0.15
C ASN A 11 -5.36 13.60 -1.03
N SER A 12 -5.75 14.10 -2.20
CA SER A 12 -6.57 13.38 -3.17
C SER A 12 -5.96 12.03 -3.52
N ILE A 13 -6.81 11.02 -3.75
CA ILE A 13 -6.36 9.70 -4.20
C ILE A 13 -5.88 9.81 -5.65
N ALA A 14 -4.66 9.36 -5.90
CA ALA A 14 -4.06 9.36 -7.24
C ALA A 14 -4.07 7.95 -7.85
N CYS A 15 -3.91 6.91 -7.04
CA CYS A 15 -3.86 5.53 -7.51
C CYS A 15 -4.51 4.58 -6.51
N LEU A 16 -5.15 3.54 -7.03
CA LEU A 16 -5.78 2.47 -6.26
C LEU A 16 -5.70 1.13 -7.00
N ALA A 17 -5.58 0.05 -6.25
CA ALA A 17 -5.50 -1.31 -6.78
C ALA A 17 -6.19 -2.28 -5.84
N LEU A 18 -7.01 -3.18 -6.37
CA LEU A 18 -7.51 -4.34 -5.65
C LEU A 18 -6.60 -5.54 -5.90
N ASN A 19 -6.50 -6.43 -4.93
CA ASN A 19 -5.95 -7.76 -5.18
C ASN A 19 -6.97 -8.64 -5.91
N ARG A 20 -6.56 -9.86 -6.28
CA ARG A 20 -7.33 -10.74 -7.18
C ARG A 20 -8.72 -11.12 -6.65
N ASP A 21 -8.85 -11.39 -5.36
CA ASP A 21 -10.11 -11.76 -4.71
C ASP A 21 -10.87 -10.55 -4.13
N GLY A 22 -10.29 -9.35 -4.29
CA GLY A 22 -10.84 -8.10 -3.80
C GLY A 22 -10.78 -7.93 -2.28
N SER A 23 -10.17 -8.86 -1.51
CA SER A 23 -10.05 -8.78 -0.04
C SER A 23 -9.13 -7.66 0.45
N LEU A 24 -8.21 -7.20 -0.40
CA LEU A 24 -7.27 -6.11 -0.13
C LEU A 24 -7.43 -4.98 -1.13
N LEU A 25 -7.39 -3.75 -0.62
CA LEU A 25 -7.31 -2.52 -1.41
C LEU A 25 -6.02 -1.79 -1.05
N ALA A 26 -5.21 -1.45 -2.05
CA ALA A 26 -4.11 -0.50 -1.90
C ALA A 26 -4.54 0.88 -2.38
N THR A 27 -4.21 1.93 -1.62
CA THR A 27 -4.45 3.33 -2.00
C THR A 27 -3.21 4.19 -1.82
N ALA A 28 -2.97 5.10 -2.75
CA ALA A 28 -1.93 6.11 -2.68
C ALA A 28 -2.51 7.48 -3.04
N SER A 29 -2.07 8.52 -2.33
CA SER A 29 -2.47 9.90 -2.61
C SER A 29 -1.58 10.56 -3.67
N ALA A 30 -1.95 11.76 -4.11
CA ALA A 30 -1.13 12.62 -4.96
C ALA A 30 0.23 13.00 -4.32
N GLU A 31 0.39 12.84 -3.00
CA GLU A 31 1.69 13.00 -2.34
C GLU A 31 2.62 11.81 -2.62
N GLY A 32 2.04 10.61 -2.83
CA GLY A 32 2.76 9.39 -3.19
C GLY A 32 3.89 8.95 -2.24
N THR A 33 4.00 9.51 -1.04
CA THR A 33 5.01 9.13 -0.03
C THR A 33 4.66 7.82 0.67
N LEU A 34 3.36 7.59 0.87
CA LEU A 34 2.80 6.41 1.55
C LEU A 34 1.77 5.70 0.68
N VAL A 35 1.82 4.38 0.74
CA VAL A 35 0.78 3.49 0.23
C VAL A 35 0.11 2.82 1.43
N ARG A 36 -1.22 2.85 1.49
CA ARG A 36 -2.01 2.18 2.55
C ARG A 36 -2.72 0.98 1.99
N VAL A 37 -2.66 -0.14 2.72
CA VAL A 37 -3.37 -1.38 2.40
C VAL A 37 -4.51 -1.59 3.39
N TRP A 38 -5.71 -1.86 2.88
CA TRP A 38 -6.97 -1.95 3.62
C TRP A 38 -7.60 -3.33 3.47
N ALA A 39 -8.24 -3.83 4.52
CA ALA A 39 -9.12 -4.99 4.43
C ALA A 39 -10.51 -4.58 3.93
N THR A 40 -11.02 -5.22 2.89
CA THR A 40 -12.33 -4.88 2.30
C THR A 40 -13.48 -5.75 2.84
N THR A 41 -13.19 -6.96 3.34
CA THR A 41 -14.22 -7.97 3.67
C THR A 41 -14.41 -8.25 5.16
N GLN A 42 -13.52 -7.79 6.06
CA GLN A 42 -13.46 -8.30 7.44
C GLN A 42 -13.46 -7.27 8.58
N SER A 43 -13.41 -5.96 8.29
CA SER A 43 -13.41 -4.94 9.35
C SER A 43 -14.62 -4.03 9.20
N ASP A 44 -15.25 -3.61 10.30
CA ASP A 44 -16.16 -2.46 10.31
C ASP A 44 -15.86 -1.66 11.59
N PRO A 45 -15.26 -0.46 11.50
CA PRO A 45 -14.97 0.34 10.30
C PRO A 45 -13.81 -0.18 9.41
N PRO A 46 -13.61 0.39 8.20
CA PRO A 46 -12.39 0.19 7.41
C PRO A 46 -11.12 0.40 8.20
N ARG A 47 -10.25 -0.61 8.16
CA ARG A 47 -8.99 -0.62 8.88
C ARG A 47 -7.82 -0.70 7.89
N VAL A 48 -6.85 0.17 8.10
CA VAL A 48 -5.52 0.06 7.49
C VAL A 48 -4.82 -1.15 8.10
N LEU A 49 -4.45 -2.12 7.26
CA LEU A 49 -3.64 -3.26 7.65
C LEU A 49 -2.14 -2.92 7.62
N ARG A 50 -1.71 -2.16 6.60
CA ARG A 50 -0.30 -1.79 6.40
C ARG A 50 -0.17 -0.37 5.89
N GLU A 51 0.85 0.31 6.38
CA GLU A 51 1.34 1.57 5.82
C GLU A 51 2.75 1.32 5.27
N LEU A 52 2.92 1.52 3.97
CA LEU A 52 4.12 1.18 3.22
C LEU A 52 4.76 2.48 2.73
N ARG A 53 5.98 2.77 3.18
CA ARG A 53 6.70 3.99 2.80
C ARG A 53 7.43 3.77 1.47
N ARG A 54 6.96 4.44 0.42
CA ARG A 54 7.65 4.48 -0.87
C ARG A 54 8.90 5.34 -0.78
N GLY A 55 8.83 6.51 -0.14
CA GLY A 55 9.99 7.38 0.02
C GLY A 55 9.78 8.50 1.02
N ALA A 56 10.81 9.33 1.20
CA ALA A 56 10.74 10.55 2.01
C ALA A 56 10.19 11.75 1.22
N THR A 57 10.38 11.76 -0.10
CA THR A 57 9.98 12.84 -1.01
C THR A 57 8.69 12.48 -1.75
N SER A 58 7.93 13.48 -2.20
CA SER A 58 6.76 13.29 -3.06
C SER A 58 7.15 12.64 -4.39
N ALA A 59 6.25 11.82 -4.95
CA ALA A 59 6.41 11.24 -6.29
C ALA A 59 5.04 10.89 -6.86
N GLU A 60 4.86 11.04 -8.17
CA GLU A 60 3.63 10.66 -8.84
C GLU A 60 3.55 9.14 -8.96
N ILE A 61 2.49 8.53 -8.42
CA ILE A 61 2.27 7.09 -8.53
C ILE A 61 1.49 6.80 -9.82
N HIS A 62 2.14 6.15 -10.77
CA HIS A 62 1.50 5.80 -12.05
C HIS A 62 0.72 4.47 -11.97
N SER A 63 1.21 3.50 -11.21
CA SER A 63 0.55 2.20 -11.08
C SER A 63 0.94 1.46 -9.80
N MET A 64 -0.01 0.66 -9.31
CA MET A 64 0.20 -0.31 -8.24
C MET A 64 -0.43 -1.64 -8.62
N THR A 65 0.21 -2.74 -8.23
CA THR A 65 -0.34 -4.08 -8.46
C THR A 65 0.06 -5.04 -7.36
N PHE A 66 -0.90 -5.86 -6.93
CA PHE A 66 -0.61 -6.99 -6.05
C PHE A 66 -0.02 -8.13 -6.87
N SER A 67 0.89 -8.87 -6.26
CA SER A 67 1.24 -10.22 -6.72
C SER A 67 0.01 -11.12 -6.78
N TRP A 68 0.13 -12.21 -7.55
CA TRP A 68 -0.97 -13.13 -7.78
C TRP A 68 -1.51 -13.76 -6.48
N VAL A 69 -0.62 -14.05 -5.53
CA VAL A 69 -0.96 -14.61 -4.21
C VAL A 69 -1.14 -13.54 -3.13
N SER A 70 -1.09 -12.25 -3.49
CA SER A 70 -1.29 -11.11 -2.58
C SER A 70 -0.27 -10.98 -1.43
N ASP A 71 0.94 -11.52 -1.57
CA ASP A 71 2.02 -11.41 -0.58
C ASP A 71 2.99 -10.25 -0.85
N LEU A 72 3.04 -9.77 -2.09
CA LEU A 72 3.76 -8.56 -2.49
C LEU A 72 2.83 -7.49 -3.08
N LEU A 73 3.24 -6.23 -2.93
CA LEU A 73 2.68 -5.07 -3.63
C LEU A 73 3.79 -4.31 -4.37
N CYS A 74 3.63 -4.14 -5.67
CA CYS A 74 4.51 -3.34 -6.51
C CYS A 74 3.94 -1.92 -6.68
N CYS A 75 4.79 -0.91 -6.64
CA CYS A 75 4.43 0.50 -6.80
C CYS A 75 5.45 1.18 -7.74
N ALA A 76 4.97 1.68 -8.87
CA ALA A 76 5.76 2.39 -9.87
C ALA A 76 5.46 3.88 -9.85
N SER A 77 6.50 4.70 -9.81
CA SER A 77 6.43 6.16 -9.75
C SER A 77 7.51 6.83 -10.61
N ASP A 78 7.44 8.16 -10.72
CA ASP A 78 8.42 9.00 -11.40
C ASP A 78 9.76 9.17 -10.64
N SER A 79 9.90 8.55 -9.46
CA SER A 79 11.13 8.59 -8.64
C SER A 79 12.34 7.87 -9.25
N GLY A 80 12.22 7.32 -10.47
CA GLY A 80 13.27 6.54 -11.13
C GLY A 80 13.47 5.14 -10.56
N THR A 81 12.59 4.69 -9.66
CA THR A 81 12.65 3.39 -8.99
C THR A 81 11.25 2.76 -8.93
N VAL A 82 11.22 1.43 -8.85
CA VAL A 82 10.01 0.67 -8.53
C VAL A 82 10.17 0.08 -7.13
N HIS A 83 9.16 0.25 -6.29
CA HIS A 83 9.14 -0.30 -4.94
C HIS A 83 8.33 -1.58 -4.90
N VAL A 84 8.90 -2.62 -4.29
CA VAL A 84 8.22 -3.90 -4.04
C VAL A 84 8.17 -4.13 -2.54
N PHE A 85 6.96 -4.18 -1.98
CA PHE A 85 6.72 -4.32 -0.55
C PHE A 85 6.26 -5.73 -0.21
N SER A 86 6.82 -6.31 0.85
CA SER A 86 6.30 -7.54 1.44
C SER A 86 5.11 -7.26 2.36
N LEU A 87 4.01 -7.94 2.09
CA LEU A 87 2.77 -7.93 2.88
C LEU A 87 2.71 -9.10 3.86
N ALA A 88 3.70 -9.99 3.85
CA ALA A 88 3.83 -11.02 4.86
C ALA A 88 3.82 -10.38 6.27
N PRO A 89 3.25 -11.05 7.29
CA PRO A 89 3.35 -10.60 8.66
C PRO A 89 4.82 -10.36 9.00
N GLN A 90 5.15 -9.18 9.52
CA GLN A 90 6.48 -8.99 10.08
C GLN A 90 6.59 -9.97 11.26
N ARG A 91 7.54 -10.90 11.17
CA ARG A 91 8.00 -11.60 12.35
C ARG A 91 8.80 -10.57 13.13
N ASP A 92 8.20 -10.00 14.17
CA ASP A 92 8.92 -9.19 15.15
C ASP A 92 10.04 -10.08 15.73
N GLY A 93 11.27 -9.96 15.21
CA GLY A 93 12.36 -10.87 15.59
C GLY A 93 13.66 -10.78 14.79
N GLU A 94 13.65 -10.28 13.55
CA GLU A 94 14.90 -10.02 12.82
C GLU A 94 14.97 -8.55 12.44
N GLY A 95 15.37 -7.75 13.41
CA GLY A 95 15.93 -6.43 13.12
C GLY A 95 17.07 -6.61 12.13
N SER A 96 16.91 -6.04 10.94
CA SER A 96 17.96 -5.98 9.93
C SER A 96 19.14 -5.19 10.50
N SER A 97 20.10 -5.90 11.08
CA SER A 97 21.42 -5.38 11.38
C SER A 97 22.19 -5.26 10.07
N TRP A 98 21.91 -4.18 9.33
CA TRP A 98 22.82 -3.76 8.26
C TRP A 98 24.00 -3.06 8.91
N GLN A 99 25.08 -3.82 9.15
CA GLN A 99 26.42 -3.27 9.35
C GLN A 99 27.12 -3.33 7.98
N GLY A 100 27.30 -2.17 7.38
CA GLY A 100 28.06 -1.92 6.16
C GLY A 100 28.41 -0.45 6.10
#